data_AF-A0A2N4YPT5-F1
#
_entry.id   AF-A0A2N4YPT5-F1
#
_cell.length_a   1.000
_cell.length_b   1.000
_cell.length_c   1.000
_cell.angle_alpha   90.00
_cell.angle_beta   90.00
_cell.angle_gamma   90.00
#
_symmetry.space_group_name_H-M   'P 1'
#
loop_
_entity.id
_entity.type
_entity.pdbx_description
1 polymer ?
#
loop_
_entity_poly.entity_id
_entity_poly.type
_entity_poly.pdbx_seq_one_letter_code
_entity_poly.pdbx_strand_id
1 'polypeptide(L)'
;VYMGHYMREWLAQQKLVTGGECPPENAVYAYANSLQRTVATAQFFITGAFPGCGITVHHQPQMGTMDPTFNPVITDDSPAFREKALQAMEKERQGMQLTESYKLLETMIDYRNSPSCKEKQVCSLSEGKDTFSAGYQQEPGVSGPLKVGNSLVDAFTLQYYEGFPKDQVAWGEITSDKQWQVLSKLKNGYQDSLFTSVAVAQNVAKPLVKYIDNALVGEEANKAKVTLLV
;
A
#
# COMPACT_ATOMS: atom_id res chain seq x y z
N VAL A 1 -5.63 -16.92 4.28
CA VAL A 1 -6.31 -18.19 3.94
C VAL A 1 -7.64 -17.97 3.24
N TYR A 2 -8.62 -17.29 3.87
CA TYR A 2 -9.97 -17.12 3.31
C TYR A 2 -10.00 -16.53 1.88
N MET A 3 -9.22 -15.47 1.62
CA MET A 3 -9.14 -14.89 0.28
C MET A 3 -8.60 -15.88 -0.77
N GLY A 4 -7.63 -16.72 -0.40
CA GLY A 4 -7.11 -17.76 -1.29
C GLY A 4 -8.17 -18.82 -1.61
N HIS A 5 -8.91 -19.27 -0.59
CA HIS A 5 -9.99 -20.23 -0.77
C HIS A 5 -11.10 -19.69 -1.69
N TYR A 6 -11.56 -18.46 -1.44
CA TYR A 6 -12.53 -17.78 -2.30
C TYR A 6 -12.03 -17.71 -3.75
N MET A 7 -10.78 -17.28 -3.95
CA MET A 7 -10.19 -17.19 -5.29
C MET A 7 -10.08 -18.57 -5.96
N ARG A 8 -9.81 -19.65 -5.21
CA ARG A 8 -9.81 -21.00 -5.76
C ARG A 8 -11.17 -21.42 -6.30
N GLU A 9 -12.23 -21.19 -5.54
CA GLU A 9 -13.59 -21.51 -5.98
C GLU A 9 -13.95 -20.74 -7.24
N TRP A 10 -13.64 -19.44 -7.26
CA TRP A 10 -13.86 -18.60 -8.42
C TRP A 10 -13.05 -19.04 -9.65
N LEU A 11 -11.76 -19.34 -9.50
CA LEU A 11 -10.91 -19.83 -10.59
C LEU A 11 -11.41 -21.16 -11.17
N ALA A 12 -11.94 -22.06 -10.32
CA ALA A 12 -12.54 -23.32 -10.76
C ALA A 12 -13.85 -23.08 -11.52
N GLN A 13 -14.69 -22.15 -11.03
CA GLN A 13 -15.91 -21.73 -11.71
C GLN A 13 -15.63 -21.17 -13.11
N GLN A 14 -14.56 -20.37 -13.24
CA GLN A 14 -14.10 -19.82 -14.52
C GLN A 14 -13.29 -20.81 -15.37
N LYS A 15 -13.11 -22.06 -14.90
CA LYS A 15 -12.38 -23.14 -15.58
C LYS A 15 -10.90 -22.81 -15.85
N LEU A 16 -10.31 -21.91 -15.06
CA LEU A 16 -8.88 -21.61 -15.11
C LEU A 16 -8.04 -22.66 -14.36
N VAL A 17 -8.65 -23.31 -13.37
CA VAL A 17 -8.09 -24.48 -12.65
C VAL A 17 -9.19 -25.54 -12.50
N THR A 18 -8.80 -26.80 -12.26
CA THR A 18 -9.76 -27.85 -11.91
C THR A 18 -10.15 -27.76 -10.43
N GLY A 19 -11.42 -28.03 -10.12
CA GLY A 19 -11.89 -28.11 -8.73
C GLY A 19 -11.44 -29.41 -8.08
N GLY A 20 -11.13 -29.38 -6.77
CA GLY A 20 -10.82 -30.59 -5.99
C GLY A 20 -9.45 -31.23 -6.20
N GLU A 21 -8.68 -30.80 -7.21
CA GLU A 21 -7.35 -31.36 -7.54
C GLU A 21 -6.26 -30.30 -7.52
N CYS A 22 -4.99 -30.69 -7.40
CA CYS A 22 -3.90 -29.74 -7.56
C CYS A 22 -3.75 -29.31 -9.02
N PRO A 23 -3.45 -28.03 -9.28
CA PRO A 23 -3.19 -27.58 -10.64
C PRO A 23 -1.93 -28.26 -11.21
N PRO A 24 -1.81 -28.40 -12.54
CA PRO A 24 -0.58 -28.89 -13.17
C PRO A 24 0.64 -28.08 -12.75
N GLU A 25 1.82 -28.69 -12.84
CA GLU A 25 3.09 -28.01 -12.58
C GLU A 25 3.19 -26.71 -13.41
N ASN A 26 3.69 -25.64 -12.80
CA ASN A 26 3.83 -24.31 -13.41
C ASN A 26 2.52 -23.62 -13.85
N ALA A 27 1.33 -24.19 -13.58
CA ALA A 27 0.06 -23.52 -13.90
C ALA A 27 -0.22 -22.34 -12.96
N VAL A 28 0.36 -22.33 -11.76
CA VAL A 28 0.27 -21.25 -10.78
C VAL A 28 1.67 -20.78 -10.43
N TYR A 29 1.90 -19.48 -10.54
CA TYR A 29 3.15 -18.84 -10.14
C TYR A 29 2.87 -17.80 -9.06
N ALA A 30 3.54 -17.91 -7.92
CA ALA A 30 3.41 -16.95 -6.82
C ALA A 30 4.75 -16.23 -6.62
N TYR A 31 4.74 -14.91 -6.76
CA TYR A 31 5.92 -14.07 -6.57
C TYR A 31 5.60 -12.92 -5.63
N ALA A 32 6.35 -12.85 -4.54
CA ALA A 32 6.20 -11.83 -3.53
C ALA A 32 7.44 -10.95 -3.47
N ASN A 33 7.26 -9.71 -3.02
CA ASN A 33 8.36 -8.92 -2.50
C ASN A 33 9.04 -9.65 -1.33
N SER A 34 10.30 -9.33 -1.04
CA SER A 34 11.15 -10.07 -0.11
C SER A 34 11.07 -9.56 1.33
N LEU A 35 9.88 -9.10 1.73
CA LEU A 35 9.56 -8.69 3.09
C LEU A 35 8.70 -9.77 3.77
N GLN A 36 8.87 -9.93 5.08
CA GLN A 36 8.15 -10.99 5.82
C GLN A 36 6.63 -10.90 5.61
N ARG A 37 6.07 -9.68 5.65
CA ARG A 37 4.63 -9.47 5.49
C ARG A 37 4.08 -9.90 4.11
N THR A 38 4.85 -9.69 3.03
CA THR A 38 4.43 -10.03 1.66
C THR A 38 4.57 -11.52 1.41
N VAL A 39 5.71 -12.12 1.79
CA VAL A 39 5.94 -13.57 1.67
C VAL A 39 4.92 -14.36 2.49
N ALA A 40 4.67 -13.97 3.75
CA ALA A 40 3.69 -14.65 4.61
C ALA A 40 2.27 -14.54 4.03
N THR A 41 1.88 -13.37 3.52
CA THR A 41 0.58 -13.20 2.87
C THR A 41 0.42 -14.10 1.65
N ALA A 42 1.45 -14.17 0.79
CA ALA A 42 1.47 -15.07 -0.37
C ALA A 42 1.37 -16.54 0.06
N GLN A 43 2.09 -16.97 1.10
CA GLN A 43 2.02 -18.33 1.64
C GLN A 43 0.61 -18.67 2.14
N PHE A 44 -0.03 -17.78 2.91
CA PHE A 44 -1.39 -17.98 3.39
C PHE A 44 -2.44 -17.93 2.27
N PHE A 45 -2.20 -17.16 1.21
CA PHE A 45 -3.05 -17.16 0.03
C PHE A 45 -2.94 -18.49 -0.71
N ILE A 46 -1.72 -18.92 -1.04
CA ILE A 46 -1.46 -20.17 -1.78
C ILE A 46 -1.92 -21.39 -0.99
N THR A 47 -1.67 -21.45 0.31
CA THR A 47 -2.15 -22.54 1.17
C THR A 47 -3.68 -22.58 1.21
N GLY A 48 -4.35 -21.43 1.23
CA GLY A 48 -5.80 -21.35 1.19
C GLY A 48 -6.40 -21.73 -0.16
N ALA A 49 -5.74 -21.37 -1.26
CA ALA A 49 -6.21 -21.63 -2.62
C ALA A 49 -5.90 -23.07 -3.10
N PHE A 50 -4.74 -23.60 -2.72
CA PHE A 50 -4.19 -24.86 -3.23
C PHE A 50 -3.60 -25.70 -2.09
N PRO A 51 -4.43 -26.11 -1.11
CA PRO A 51 -3.96 -26.84 0.06
C PRO A 51 -3.28 -28.15 -0.36
N GLY A 52 -2.07 -28.39 0.15
CA GLY A 52 -1.31 -29.62 -0.11
C GLY A 52 -0.62 -29.71 -1.48
N CYS A 53 -0.73 -28.70 -2.34
CA CYS A 53 -0.25 -28.77 -3.73
C CYS A 53 1.23 -28.42 -3.94
N GLY A 54 1.98 -28.08 -2.88
CA GLY A 54 3.42 -27.82 -2.97
C GLY A 54 3.81 -26.61 -3.84
N ILE A 55 2.91 -25.64 -4.04
CA ILE A 55 3.19 -24.44 -4.85
C ILE A 55 4.14 -23.52 -4.07
N THR A 56 5.31 -23.27 -4.64
CA THR A 56 6.35 -22.41 -4.05
C THR A 56 5.99 -20.93 -4.16
N VAL A 57 6.25 -20.17 -3.10
CA VAL A 57 6.26 -18.70 -3.15
C VAL A 57 7.67 -18.25 -3.47
N HIS A 58 7.84 -17.65 -4.65
CA HIS A 58 9.10 -17.08 -5.09
C HIS A 58 9.28 -15.67 -4.52
N HIS A 59 10.51 -15.32 -4.19
CA HIS A 59 10.94 -13.97 -3.81
C HIS A 59 12.47 -13.90 -4.00
N GLN A 60 13.06 -12.71 -3.88
CA GLN A 60 14.51 -12.58 -3.98
C GLN A 60 15.20 -13.29 -2.80
N PRO A 61 16.40 -13.88 -2.98
CA PRO A 61 17.05 -14.65 -1.91
C PRO A 61 17.30 -13.85 -0.62
N GLN A 62 17.59 -12.56 -0.75
CA GLN A 62 17.81 -11.67 0.39
C GLN A 62 16.49 -11.18 0.98
N MET A 63 16.09 -11.77 2.11
CA MET A 63 14.95 -11.30 2.89
C MET A 63 15.27 -9.99 3.63
N GLY A 64 14.24 -9.16 3.81
CA GLY A 64 14.32 -7.89 4.53
C GLY A 64 14.69 -6.69 3.65
N THR A 65 15.03 -6.92 2.38
CA THR A 65 15.26 -5.86 1.39
C THR A 65 14.11 -5.80 0.39
N MET A 66 13.85 -4.61 -0.15
CA MET A 66 12.85 -4.44 -1.21
C MET A 66 13.35 -5.06 -2.51
N ASP A 67 12.53 -5.91 -3.12
CA ASP A 67 12.74 -6.39 -4.48
C ASP A 67 12.43 -5.25 -5.46
N PRO A 68 13.32 -4.94 -6.43
CA PRO A 68 13.11 -3.86 -7.40
C PRO A 68 11.80 -3.91 -8.18
N THR A 69 11.21 -5.10 -8.37
CA THR A 69 9.90 -5.23 -9.04
C THR A 69 8.78 -4.55 -8.25
N PHE A 70 8.88 -4.59 -6.92
CA PHE A 70 7.88 -4.10 -5.98
C PHE A 70 8.29 -2.80 -5.27
N ASN A 71 9.48 -2.26 -5.57
CA ASN A 71 10.04 -1.10 -4.88
C ASN A 71 9.62 0.21 -5.56
N PRO A 72 8.69 1.01 -4.99
CA PRO A 72 8.11 2.17 -5.66
C PRO A 72 9.00 3.41 -5.51
N VAL A 73 10.27 3.30 -5.90
CA VAL A 73 11.28 4.35 -5.78
C VAL A 73 11.39 5.18 -7.06
N ILE A 74 11.85 6.42 -6.90
CA ILE A 74 12.26 7.25 -8.03
C ILE A 74 13.49 6.65 -8.71
N THR A 75 13.42 6.48 -10.03
CA THR A 75 14.47 5.86 -10.86
C THR A 75 15.02 6.80 -11.92
N ASP A 76 14.42 7.98 -12.07
CA ASP A 76 14.93 9.08 -12.89
C ASP A 76 15.63 10.08 -11.96
N ASP A 77 16.93 10.26 -12.14
CA ASP A 77 17.78 11.13 -11.32
C ASP A 77 17.84 12.58 -11.83
N SER A 78 17.11 12.90 -12.92
CA SER A 78 17.19 14.22 -13.52
C SER A 78 16.54 15.31 -12.64
N PRO A 79 17.15 16.51 -12.53
CA PRO A 79 16.56 17.63 -11.83
C PRO A 79 15.18 18.03 -12.39
N ALA A 80 15.01 17.94 -13.71
CA ALA A 80 13.75 18.25 -14.38
C ALA A 80 12.62 17.29 -14.00
N PHE A 81 12.91 15.98 -13.90
CA PHE A 81 11.94 15.01 -13.38
C PHE A 81 11.57 15.34 -11.94
N ARG A 82 12.57 15.59 -11.08
CA ARG A 82 12.35 15.91 -9.68
C ARG A 82 11.43 17.13 -9.50
N GLU A 83 11.68 18.21 -10.23
CA GLU A 83 10.83 19.41 -10.18
C GLU A 83 9.39 19.10 -10.61
N LYS A 84 9.22 18.39 -11.73
CA LYS A 84 7.91 17.96 -12.23
C LYS A 84 7.18 17.06 -11.23
N ALA A 85 7.88 16.14 -10.59
CA ALA A 85 7.32 15.24 -9.58
C ALA A 85 6.85 16.03 -8.36
N LEU A 86 7.66 16.94 -7.83
CA LEU A 86 7.29 17.78 -6.68
C LEU A 86 6.04 18.62 -6.97
N GLN A 87 6.02 19.32 -8.10
CA GLN A 87 4.85 20.11 -8.52
C GLN A 87 3.59 19.25 -8.69
N ALA A 88 3.73 18.03 -9.21
CA ALA A 88 2.61 17.11 -9.38
C ALA A 88 2.04 16.63 -8.05
N MET A 89 2.90 16.25 -7.09
CA MET A 89 2.47 15.84 -5.74
C MET A 89 1.83 17.01 -4.97
N GLU A 90 2.40 18.21 -5.06
CA GLU A 90 1.84 19.42 -4.44
C GLU A 90 0.47 19.76 -5.02
N LYS A 91 0.31 19.67 -6.35
CA LYS A 91 -0.97 19.91 -7.02
C LYS A 91 -2.04 18.89 -6.59
N GLU A 92 -1.67 17.62 -6.51
CA GLU A 92 -2.57 16.56 -6.04
C GLU A 92 -3.04 16.86 -4.61
N ARG A 93 -2.12 17.22 -3.72
CA ARG A 93 -2.40 17.60 -2.34
C ARG A 93 -3.30 18.84 -2.21
N GLN A 94 -3.12 19.84 -3.07
CA GLN A 94 -3.94 21.05 -3.10
C GLN A 94 -5.38 20.79 -3.54
N GLY A 95 -5.62 19.73 -4.33
CA GLY A 95 -6.96 19.31 -4.73
C GLY A 95 -7.79 18.70 -3.59
N MET A 96 -7.16 18.40 -2.45
CA MET A 96 -7.80 17.67 -1.34
C MET A 96 -8.29 18.60 -0.23
N GLN A 97 -9.51 18.36 0.25
CA GLN A 97 -10.09 19.03 1.41
C GLN A 97 -9.94 18.17 2.66
N LEU A 98 -8.87 18.43 3.43
CA LEU A 98 -8.47 17.62 4.60
C LEU A 98 -8.60 18.36 5.95
N THR A 99 -9.02 19.63 5.95
CA THR A 99 -9.10 20.45 7.17
C THR A 99 -9.99 19.83 8.24
N GLU A 100 -11.16 19.31 7.87
CA GLU A 100 -12.06 18.62 8.80
C GLU A 100 -11.43 17.35 9.37
N SER A 101 -10.73 16.58 8.53
CA SER A 101 -10.03 15.37 8.94
C SER A 101 -8.92 15.68 9.95
N TYR A 102 -8.16 16.75 9.73
CA TYR A 102 -7.14 17.19 10.69
C TYR A 102 -7.74 17.62 12.02
N LYS A 103 -8.79 18.45 12.01
CA LYS A 103 -9.45 18.90 13.25
C LYS A 103 -10.05 17.75 14.04
N LEU A 104 -10.67 16.79 13.35
CA LEU A 104 -11.19 15.58 13.96
C LEU A 104 -10.05 14.78 14.60
N LEU A 105 -8.98 14.53 13.85
CA LEU A 105 -7.81 13.79 14.34
C LEU A 105 -7.16 14.49 15.55
N GLU A 106 -6.96 15.81 15.49
CA GLU A 106 -6.39 16.62 16.59
C GLU A 106 -7.16 16.46 17.89
N THR A 107 -8.50 16.47 17.80
CA THR A 107 -9.39 16.30 18.95
C THR A 107 -9.24 14.90 19.54
N MET A 108 -9.27 13.87 18.70
CA MET A 108 -9.24 12.46 19.13
C MET A 108 -7.92 12.07 19.80
N ILE A 109 -6.79 12.61 19.32
CA ILE A 109 -5.47 12.27 19.85
C ILE A 109 -4.98 13.23 20.95
N ASP A 110 -5.83 14.17 21.37
CA ASP A 110 -5.46 15.28 22.25
C ASP A 110 -4.15 15.96 21.79
N TYR A 111 -4.09 16.35 20.51
CA TYR A 111 -2.85 16.75 19.85
C TYR A 111 -2.18 17.94 20.52
N ARG A 112 -2.96 18.83 21.12
CA ARG A 112 -2.47 20.00 21.87
C ARG A 112 -1.61 19.61 23.07
N ASN A 113 -1.81 18.42 23.62
CA ASN A 113 -1.02 17.88 24.72
C ASN A 113 0.15 16.99 24.26
N SER A 114 0.32 16.77 22.96
CA SER A 114 1.43 16.00 22.40
C SER A 114 2.79 16.72 22.56
N PRO A 115 3.90 15.97 22.56
CA PRO A 115 5.24 16.56 22.49
C PRO A 115 5.45 17.48 21.28
N SER A 116 4.82 17.19 20.14
CA SER A 116 4.90 18.05 18.95
C SER A 116 4.38 19.46 19.23
N CYS A 117 3.28 19.61 19.96
CA CYS A 117 2.78 20.93 20.33
C CYS A 117 3.57 21.52 21.51
N LYS A 118 3.75 20.77 22.60
CA LYS A 118 4.35 21.30 23.85
C LYS A 118 5.83 21.65 23.72
N GLU A 119 6.59 20.86 22.97
CA GLU A 119 8.06 21.02 22.87
C GLU A 119 8.44 21.71 21.55
N LYS A 120 7.84 21.30 20.43
CA LYS A 120 8.20 21.79 19.10
C LYS A 120 7.34 22.94 18.58
N GLN A 121 6.33 23.37 19.35
CA GLN A 121 5.40 24.44 18.99
C GLN A 121 4.63 24.18 17.68
N VAL A 122 4.48 22.92 17.27
CA VAL A 122 3.66 22.50 16.13
C VAL A 122 2.31 22.04 16.68
N CYS A 123 1.37 22.97 16.79
CA CYS A 123 0.10 22.74 17.49
C CYS A 123 -1.13 22.60 16.59
N SER A 124 -0.96 22.72 15.27
CA SER A 124 -2.03 22.57 14.28
C SER A 124 -1.55 21.74 13.09
N LEU A 125 -2.20 20.59 12.89
CA LEU A 125 -2.08 19.77 11.69
C LEU A 125 -2.77 20.46 10.50
N SER A 126 -3.87 21.17 10.73
CA SER A 126 -4.62 21.83 9.66
C SER A 126 -3.92 23.07 9.06
N GLU A 127 -3.13 23.79 9.87
CA GLU A 127 -2.37 24.97 9.45
C GLU A 127 -0.91 24.65 9.09
N GLY A 128 -0.46 23.43 9.40
CA GLY A 128 0.89 22.98 9.08
C GLY A 128 1.10 22.84 7.56
N LYS A 129 2.36 22.99 7.14
CA LYS A 129 2.75 22.87 5.74
C LYS A 129 3.35 21.50 5.46
N ASP A 130 2.90 20.88 4.37
CA ASP A 130 3.50 19.67 3.82
C ASP A 130 4.71 20.07 2.93
N THR A 131 5.78 19.28 2.98
CA THR A 131 6.97 19.41 2.13
C THR A 131 7.24 18.07 1.47
N PHE A 132 7.19 18.03 0.13
CA PHE A 132 7.38 16.81 -0.64
C PHE A 132 8.85 16.57 -0.99
N SER A 133 9.19 15.30 -1.24
CA SER A 133 10.52 14.86 -1.66
C SER A 133 10.43 13.80 -2.75
N ALA A 134 11.30 13.89 -3.75
CA ALA A 134 11.45 12.90 -4.82
C ALA A 134 12.95 12.65 -5.04
N GLY A 135 13.59 11.98 -4.06
CA GLY A 135 15.01 11.65 -4.12
C GLY A 135 15.25 10.41 -4.98
N TYR A 136 16.33 10.40 -5.77
CA TYR A 136 16.72 9.22 -6.54
C TYR A 136 16.92 7.99 -5.63
N GLN A 137 16.40 6.84 -6.05
CA GLN A 137 16.35 5.58 -5.30
C GLN A 137 15.63 5.65 -3.94
N GLN A 138 14.79 6.67 -3.74
CA GLN A 138 13.92 6.80 -2.58
C GLN A 138 12.46 6.80 -3.04
N GLU A 139 11.56 6.38 -2.16
CA GLU A 139 10.14 6.56 -2.40
C GLU A 139 9.79 8.06 -2.46
N PRO A 140 8.81 8.46 -3.29
CA PRO A 140 8.17 9.76 -3.16
C PRO A 140 7.73 9.94 -1.70
N GLY A 141 8.06 11.09 -1.11
CA GLY A 141 7.88 11.31 0.32
C GLY A 141 7.22 12.64 0.63
N VAL A 142 6.68 12.73 1.84
CA VAL A 142 6.15 13.96 2.41
C VAL A 142 6.57 14.07 3.87
N SER A 143 6.96 15.27 4.28
CA SER A 143 7.15 15.66 5.68
C SER A 143 6.11 16.72 6.03
N GLY A 144 5.49 16.61 7.20
CA GLY A 144 4.44 17.53 7.62
C GLY A 144 3.18 16.81 8.10
N PRO A 145 2.07 17.55 8.27
CA PRO A 145 0.80 17.03 8.78
C PRO A 145 0.25 15.83 8.00
N LEU A 146 0.44 15.76 6.68
CA LEU A 146 -0.09 14.66 5.87
C LEU A 146 0.51 13.31 6.28
N LYS A 147 1.82 13.28 6.58
CA LYS A 147 2.50 12.08 7.08
C LYS A 147 2.00 11.69 8.47
N VAL A 148 1.80 12.67 9.37
CA VAL A 148 1.26 12.43 10.71
C VAL A 148 -0.16 11.85 10.62
N GLY A 149 -1.02 12.46 9.80
CA GLY A 149 -2.38 12.01 9.55
C GLY A 149 -2.44 10.59 9.00
N ASN A 150 -1.67 10.28 7.97
CA ASN A 150 -1.56 8.92 7.43
C ASN A 150 -1.10 7.93 8.50
N SER A 151 -0.02 8.24 9.23
CA SER A 151 0.58 7.30 10.19
C SER A 151 -0.40 6.92 11.29
N LEU A 152 -1.14 7.89 11.84
CA LEU A 152 -2.12 7.66 12.90
C LEU A 152 -3.35 6.92 12.38
N VAL A 153 -3.91 7.37 11.25
CA VAL A 153 -5.13 6.77 10.70
C VAL A 153 -4.89 5.36 10.18
N ASP A 154 -3.71 5.07 9.62
CA ASP A 154 -3.32 3.71 9.23
C ASP A 154 -3.19 2.80 10.45
N ALA A 155 -2.59 3.28 11.55
CA ALA A 155 -2.55 2.55 12.81
C ALA A 155 -3.96 2.23 13.35
N PHE A 156 -4.88 3.20 13.35
CA PHE A 156 -6.27 2.98 13.78
C PHE A 156 -6.97 1.96 12.88
N THR A 157 -6.77 2.06 11.56
CA THR A 157 -7.35 1.14 10.57
C THR A 157 -6.86 -0.30 10.83
N LEU A 158 -5.57 -0.47 11.12
CA LEU A 158 -4.99 -1.79 11.44
C LEU A 158 -5.48 -2.33 12.79
N GLN A 159 -5.61 -1.50 13.82
CA GLN A 159 -6.22 -1.92 15.11
C GLN A 159 -7.63 -2.47 14.91
N TYR A 160 -8.43 -1.80 14.06
CA TYR A 160 -9.78 -2.24 13.74
C TYR A 160 -9.78 -3.60 13.02
N TYR A 161 -8.94 -3.77 11.99
CA TYR A 161 -8.86 -5.03 11.24
C TYR A 161 -8.28 -6.19 12.06
N GLU A 162 -7.38 -5.91 13.00
CA GLU A 162 -6.82 -6.91 13.91
C GLU A 162 -7.83 -7.33 15.00
N GLY A 163 -8.99 -6.66 15.08
CA GLY A 163 -10.08 -7.03 15.99
C GLY A 163 -9.84 -6.61 17.43
N PHE A 164 -9.09 -5.51 17.65
CA PHE A 164 -8.95 -4.93 18.98
C PHE A 164 -10.33 -4.57 19.57
N PRO A 165 -10.50 -4.65 20.91
CA PRO A 165 -11.68 -4.11 21.59
C PRO A 165 -11.93 -2.65 21.18
N LYS A 166 -13.20 -2.25 21.07
CA LYS A 166 -13.56 -0.91 20.54
C LYS A 166 -12.91 0.23 21.32
N ASP A 167 -12.76 0.09 22.63
CA ASP A 167 -12.10 1.03 23.53
C ASP A 167 -10.57 1.12 23.34
N GLN A 168 -9.96 0.19 22.61
CA GLN A 168 -8.54 0.21 22.28
C GLN A 168 -8.26 0.69 20.85
N VAL A 169 -9.24 0.62 19.95
CA VAL A 169 -9.13 1.21 18.60
C VAL A 169 -9.25 2.72 18.71
N ALA A 170 -8.16 3.44 18.46
CA ALA A 170 -8.09 4.89 18.67
C ALA A 170 -8.65 5.32 20.03
N TRP A 171 -8.40 4.53 21.09
CA TRP A 171 -8.91 4.74 22.44
C TRP A 171 -10.44 4.85 22.57
N GLY A 172 -11.21 4.29 21.62
CA GLY A 172 -12.67 4.37 21.60
C GLY A 172 -13.24 5.67 21.04
N GLU A 173 -12.39 6.58 20.55
CA GLU A 173 -12.82 7.89 20.05
C GLU A 173 -13.56 7.81 18.70
N ILE A 174 -13.30 6.77 17.90
CA ILE A 174 -13.99 6.55 16.63
C ILE A 174 -15.27 5.74 16.90
N THR A 175 -16.40 6.43 16.92
CA THR A 175 -17.71 5.87 17.30
C THR A 175 -18.67 5.71 16.13
N SER A 176 -18.31 6.19 14.94
CA SER A 176 -19.18 6.15 13.76
C SER A 176 -18.43 5.94 12.44
N ASP A 177 -19.12 5.34 11.46
CA ASP A 177 -18.61 5.17 10.10
C ASP A 177 -18.31 6.51 9.43
N LYS A 178 -19.03 7.57 9.80
CA LYS A 178 -18.77 8.91 9.26
C LYS A 178 -17.42 9.45 9.69
N GLN A 179 -17.02 9.22 10.95
CA GLN A 179 -15.67 9.58 11.42
C GLN A 179 -14.61 8.78 10.67
N TRP A 180 -14.81 7.47 10.46
CA TRP A 180 -13.92 6.66 9.62
C TRP A 180 -13.77 7.26 8.22
N GLN A 181 -14.87 7.56 7.53
CA GLN A 181 -14.82 8.16 6.20
C GLN A 181 -14.05 9.49 6.17
N VAL A 182 -14.21 10.34 7.19
CA VAL A 182 -13.51 11.62 7.28
C VAL A 182 -12.02 11.41 7.56
N LEU A 183 -11.65 10.53 8.50
CA LEU A 183 -10.25 10.24 8.84
C LEU A 183 -9.52 9.54 7.70
N SER A 184 -10.14 8.55 7.05
CA SER A 184 -9.53 7.80 5.94
C SER A 184 -9.12 8.69 4.76
N LYS A 185 -9.68 9.89 4.62
CA LYS A 185 -9.20 10.88 3.64
C LYS A 185 -7.73 11.25 3.85
N LEU A 186 -7.21 11.25 5.08
CA LEU A 186 -5.79 11.54 5.36
C LEU A 186 -4.88 10.43 4.83
N LYS A 187 -5.24 9.17 5.12
CA LYS A 187 -4.52 7.99 4.63
C LYS A 187 -4.58 7.90 3.10
N ASN A 188 -5.77 8.04 2.53
CA ASN A 188 -5.96 7.96 1.08
C ASN A 188 -5.28 9.14 0.38
N GLY A 189 -5.45 10.37 0.89
CA GLY A 189 -4.82 11.57 0.35
C GLY A 189 -3.29 11.54 0.42
N TYR A 190 -2.71 10.91 1.46
CA TYR A 190 -1.27 10.64 1.52
C TYR A 190 -0.83 9.73 0.37
N GLN A 191 -1.53 8.61 0.17
CA GLN A 191 -1.21 7.67 -0.91
C GLN A 191 -1.39 8.33 -2.29
N ASP A 192 -2.47 9.07 -2.48
CA ASP A 192 -2.78 9.75 -3.73
C ASP A 192 -1.73 10.81 -4.07
N SER A 193 -1.37 11.64 -3.09
CA SER A 193 -0.37 12.69 -3.28
C SER A 193 0.98 12.12 -3.71
N LEU A 194 1.38 10.97 -3.18
CA LEU A 194 2.72 10.40 -3.41
C LEU A 194 2.79 9.48 -4.63
N PHE A 195 1.73 8.76 -4.97
CA PHE A 195 1.80 7.66 -5.94
C PHE A 195 0.80 7.76 -7.11
N THR A 196 -0.19 8.66 -7.06
CA THR A 196 -1.26 8.71 -8.08
C THR A 196 -0.99 9.73 -9.19
N SER A 197 -0.12 10.72 -8.98
CA SER A 197 0.21 11.66 -10.05
C SER A 197 0.88 10.95 -11.24
N VAL A 198 0.43 11.22 -12.47
CA VAL A 198 0.86 10.50 -13.67
C VAL A 198 2.39 10.49 -13.83
N ALA A 199 3.05 11.62 -13.58
CA ALA A 199 4.50 11.73 -13.71
C ALA A 199 5.25 10.81 -12.74
N VAL A 200 4.78 10.73 -11.49
CA VAL A 200 5.40 9.87 -10.47
C VAL A 200 5.03 8.40 -10.72
N ALA A 201 3.74 8.12 -10.91
CA ALA A 201 3.20 6.77 -11.12
C ALA A 201 3.91 6.04 -12.29
N GLN A 202 4.08 6.71 -13.44
CA GLN A 202 4.76 6.15 -14.59
C GLN A 202 6.22 5.76 -14.30
N ASN A 203 6.91 6.52 -13.45
CA ASN A 203 8.27 6.19 -13.07
C ASN A 203 8.30 5.04 -12.04
N VAL A 204 7.62 5.21 -10.90
CA VAL A 204 7.76 4.30 -9.74
C VAL A 204 7.14 2.93 -10.00
N ALA A 205 6.11 2.83 -10.84
CA ALA A 205 5.47 1.56 -11.18
C ALA A 205 6.12 0.85 -12.38
N LYS A 206 7.12 1.47 -13.04
CA LYS A 206 7.72 0.95 -14.28
C LYS A 206 8.16 -0.52 -14.18
N PRO A 207 8.85 -0.98 -13.11
CA PRO A 207 9.23 -2.38 -12.99
C PRO A 207 8.03 -3.34 -12.97
N LEU A 208 7.00 -3.01 -12.19
CA LEU A 208 5.79 -3.82 -12.07
C LEU A 208 4.97 -3.82 -13.36
N VAL A 209 4.82 -2.66 -14.01
CA VAL A 209 4.15 -2.55 -15.32
C VAL A 209 4.86 -3.40 -16.37
N LYS A 210 6.20 -3.35 -16.42
CA LYS A 210 7.00 -4.19 -17.32
C LYS A 210 6.83 -5.68 -17.02
N TYR A 211 6.76 -6.06 -15.74
CA TYR A 211 6.50 -7.44 -15.35
C TYR A 211 5.14 -7.92 -15.86
N ILE A 212 4.08 -7.13 -15.62
CA ILE A 212 2.71 -7.44 -16.05
C ILE A 212 2.61 -7.51 -17.57
N ASP A 213 3.22 -6.56 -18.29
CA ASP A 213 3.26 -6.55 -19.76
C ASP A 213 3.93 -7.81 -20.31
N ASN A 214 5.09 -8.18 -19.78
CA ASN A 214 5.75 -9.44 -20.16
C ASN A 214 4.87 -10.66 -19.86
N ALA A 215 4.26 -10.72 -18.67
CA ALA A 215 3.43 -11.83 -18.24
C ALA A 215 2.13 -11.97 -19.05
N LEU A 216 1.54 -10.87 -19.54
CA LEU A 216 0.25 -10.90 -20.24
C LEU A 216 0.35 -10.78 -21.77
N VAL A 217 1.32 -10.01 -22.28
CA VAL A 217 1.44 -9.66 -23.72
C VAL A 217 2.63 -10.35 -24.41
N GLY A 218 3.73 -10.62 -23.69
CA GLY A 218 4.90 -11.33 -24.23
C GLY A 218 4.61 -12.73 -24.80
N GLU A 219 5.60 -13.38 -25.41
CA GLU A 219 5.43 -14.72 -26.01
C GLU A 219 4.90 -15.76 -25.01
N GLU A 220 3.97 -16.62 -25.45
CA GLU A 220 3.23 -17.56 -24.59
C GLU A 220 4.08 -18.70 -24.01
N ALA A 221 5.21 -19.01 -24.64
CA ALA A 221 6.05 -20.12 -24.23
C ALA A 221 6.57 -19.86 -22.80
N ASN A 222 6.01 -20.57 -21.82
CA ASN A 222 6.36 -20.60 -20.39
C ASN A 222 5.59 -19.67 -19.43
N LYS A 223 4.41 -19.15 -19.81
CA LYS A 223 3.57 -18.38 -18.88
C LYS A 223 2.68 -19.26 -18.01
N ALA A 224 2.67 -18.99 -16.70
CA ALA A 224 1.69 -19.60 -15.79
C ALA A 224 0.27 -19.13 -16.13
N LYS A 225 -0.72 -20.01 -15.99
CA LYS A 225 -2.14 -19.65 -16.19
C LYS A 225 -2.64 -18.67 -15.14
N VAL A 226 -2.10 -18.74 -13.93
CA VAL A 226 -2.44 -17.88 -12.81
C VAL A 226 -1.15 -17.36 -12.19
N THR A 227 -1.02 -16.04 -12.10
CA THR A 227 0.10 -15.38 -11.42
C THR A 227 -0.42 -14.58 -10.23
N LEU A 228 0.17 -14.80 -9.06
CA LEU A 228 -0.06 -14.02 -7.85
C LEU A 228 1.17 -13.13 -7.60
N LEU A 229 0.94 -11.82 -7.51
CA LEU A 229 1.94 -10.82 -7.10
C LEU A 229 1.56 -10.25 -5.73
N VAL A 230 2.51 -10.22 -4.77
CA VAL A 230 2.26 -9.78 -3.38
C VAL A 230 3.33 -8.83 -2.86
#